data_AF-A0A6C0ESG6-F1
#
_entry.id   AF-A0A6C0ESG6-F1
#
_cell.length_a   1.000
_cell.length_b   1.000
_cell.length_c   1.000
_cell.angle_alpha   90.00
_cell.angle_beta   90.00
_cell.angle_gamma   90.00
#
_symmetry.space_group_name_H-M   'P 1'
#
loop_
_entity.id
_entity.type
_entity.pdbx_description
1 polymer ?
#
loop_
_entity_poly.entity_id
_entity_poly.type
_entity_poly.pdbx_seq_one_letter_code
_entity_poly.pdbx_strand_id
1 'polypeptide(L)'
;MEIYDNYHPTGTNDYDNTPGDKILSDLKKLDRGYNKVYRNIVRKDNIIKRTGIEVYTSGGFGSQIRDAESGNYYSDTVGSAQEDLYFSVILATGECKSSNGSSTLFYLSPTHYERHFHTTLSPEIINKWTVKNQKYLSENA
;
A
#
# COMPACT_ATOMS: atom_id res chain seq x y z
N MET A 1 -26.03 28.25 -21.45
CA MET A 1 -25.38 26.92 -21.36
C MET A 1 -25.37 26.58 -19.88
N GLU A 2 -26.36 25.83 -19.42
CA GLU A 2 -26.49 25.45 -18.02
C GLU A 2 -25.46 24.36 -17.71
N ILE A 3 -24.58 24.61 -16.75
CA ILE A 3 -23.64 23.60 -16.25
C ILE A 3 -24.44 22.74 -15.28
N TYR A 4 -24.84 21.55 -15.73
CA TYR A 4 -25.45 20.55 -14.86
C TYR A 4 -24.38 20.00 -13.92
N ASP A 5 -24.54 20.28 -12.63
CA ASP A 5 -23.73 19.67 -11.57
C ASP A 5 -24.26 18.25 -11.31
N ASN A 6 -23.58 17.25 -11.87
CA ASN A 6 -23.91 15.83 -11.72
C ASN A 6 -23.39 15.23 -10.40
N TYR A 7 -23.02 16.05 -9.39
CA TYR A 7 -22.55 15.52 -8.12
C TYR A 7 -23.71 14.98 -7.25
N HIS A 8 -23.85 13.65 -7.21
CA HIS A 8 -24.76 12.96 -6.29
C HIS A 8 -23.96 12.38 -5.09
N PRO A 9 -24.18 12.84 -3.84
CA PRO A 9 -23.34 12.49 -2.68
C PRO A 9 -23.39 11.01 -2.26
N THR A 10 -24.37 10.25 -2.78
CA THR A 10 -24.58 8.82 -2.52
C THR A 10 -24.45 7.96 -3.77
N GLY A 11 -24.22 8.55 -4.95
CA GLY A 11 -23.99 7.82 -6.18
C GLY A 11 -22.61 7.16 -6.17
N THR A 12 -22.47 6.00 -6.82
CA THR A 12 -21.17 5.58 -7.35
C THR A 12 -20.62 6.73 -8.18
N ASN A 13 -19.39 7.18 -7.92
CA ASN A 13 -18.76 8.18 -8.76
C ASN A 13 -18.66 7.59 -10.17
N ASP A 14 -19.48 8.09 -11.10
CA ASP A 14 -19.45 7.66 -12.50
C ASP A 14 -18.13 8.01 -13.22
N TYR A 15 -17.26 8.77 -12.54
CA TYR A 15 -15.89 9.06 -12.98
C TYR A 15 -14.99 7.81 -13.00
N ASP A 16 -15.28 6.77 -12.21
CA ASP A 16 -14.47 5.54 -12.15
C ASP A 16 -14.76 4.56 -13.32
N ASN A 17 -15.63 4.94 -14.26
CA ASN A 17 -16.09 4.08 -15.36
C ASN A 17 -15.65 4.56 -16.75
N THR A 18 -14.66 5.44 -16.85
CA THR A 18 -14.12 5.80 -18.16
C THR A 18 -13.40 4.59 -18.80
N PRO A 19 -13.40 4.48 -20.14
CA PRO A 19 -12.65 3.42 -20.82
C PRO A 19 -11.16 3.39 -20.44
N GLY A 20 -10.57 4.55 -20.12
CA GLY A 20 -9.18 4.67 -19.70
C GLY A 20 -8.89 4.02 -18.34
N ASP A 21 -9.79 4.16 -17.37
CA ASP A 21 -9.61 3.58 -16.03
C ASP A 21 -9.69 2.06 -16.06
N LYS A 22 -10.55 1.50 -16.92
CA LYS A 22 -10.63 0.05 -17.14
C LYS A 22 -9.32 -0.50 -17.68
N ILE A 23 -8.77 0.15 -18.71
CA ILE A 23 -7.47 -0.21 -19.30
C ILE A 23 -6.36 -0.13 -18.24
N LEU A 24 -6.30 0.94 -17.45
CA LEU A 24 -5.30 1.08 -16.39
C LEU A 24 -5.45 -0.01 -15.32
N SER A 25 -6.68 -0.34 -14.93
CA SER A 25 -6.95 -1.41 -13.97
C SER A 25 -6.50 -2.78 -14.49
N ASP A 26 -6.69 -3.02 -15.79
CA ASP A 26 -6.33 -4.29 -16.42
C ASP A 26 -4.82 -4.39 -16.61
N LEU A 27 -4.14 -3.29 -16.94
CA LEU A 27 -2.67 -3.21 -16.96
C LEU A 27 -2.07 -3.52 -15.58
N LYS A 28 -2.65 -2.97 -14.49
CA LYS A 28 -2.22 -3.27 -13.12
C LYS A 28 -2.39 -4.75 -12.76
N LYS A 29 -3.47 -5.40 -13.20
CA LYS A 29 -3.72 -6.84 -12.95
C LYS A 29 -2.74 -7.77 -13.66
N LEU A 30 -2.04 -7.31 -14.70
CA LEU A 30 -0.97 -8.08 -15.33
C LEU A 30 0.25 -8.21 -14.41
N ASP A 31 0.39 -7.32 -13.44
CA ASP A 31 1.47 -7.36 -12.47
C ASP A 31 1.24 -8.48 -11.44
N ARG A 32 2.22 -9.39 -11.34
CA ARG A 32 2.16 -10.56 -10.46
C ARG A 32 2.13 -10.20 -8.97
N GLY A 33 2.66 -9.04 -8.59
CA GLY A 33 2.71 -8.55 -7.23
C GLY A 33 1.54 -7.64 -6.85
N TYR A 34 0.71 -7.23 -7.82
CA TYR A 34 -0.46 -6.39 -7.57
C TYR A 34 -1.56 -7.16 -6.83
N ASN A 35 -2.11 -6.52 -5.82
CA ASN A 35 -3.25 -7.00 -5.05
C ASN A 35 -4.21 -5.85 -4.76
N LYS A 36 -5.47 -6.22 -4.47
CA LYS A 36 -6.47 -5.28 -3.97
C LYS A 36 -7.08 -5.81 -2.69
N VAL A 37 -6.81 -5.12 -1.59
CA VAL A 37 -7.28 -5.48 -0.24
C VAL A 37 -8.44 -4.57 0.12
N TYR A 38 -9.50 -5.10 0.71
CA TYR A 38 -10.66 -4.29 1.09
C TYR A 38 -10.66 -3.99 2.59
N ARG A 39 -10.88 -2.72 2.94
CA ARG A 39 -11.01 -2.26 4.33
C ARG A 39 -12.27 -1.43 4.50
N ASN A 40 -12.85 -1.49 5.69
CA ASN A 40 -13.96 -0.64 6.08
C ASN A 40 -13.39 0.65 6.65
N ILE A 41 -13.63 1.77 5.98
CA ILE A 41 -13.13 3.09 6.38
C ILE A 41 -14.32 3.94 6.81
N VAL A 42 -14.19 4.57 7.98
CA VAL A 42 -15.17 5.53 8.49
C VAL A 42 -14.91 6.88 7.82
N ARG A 43 -15.90 7.41 7.09
CA ARG A 43 -15.82 8.75 6.51
C ARG A 43 -16.10 9.82 7.57
N LYS A 44 -15.81 11.08 7.22
CA LYS A 44 -16.12 12.25 8.06
C LYS A 44 -17.60 12.33 8.48
N ASP A 45 -18.50 11.77 7.65
CA ASP A 45 -19.94 11.74 7.89
C ASP A 45 -20.40 10.53 8.73
N ASN A 46 -19.49 9.83 9.43
CA ASN A 46 -19.73 8.58 10.17
C ASN A 46 -20.26 7.39 9.34
N ILE A 47 -20.30 7.51 8.02
CA ILE A 47 -20.67 6.40 7.13
C ILE A 47 -19.48 5.46 6.95
N ILE A 48 -19.70 4.16 7.18
CA ILE A 48 -18.71 3.11 6.90
C ILE A 48 -18.77 2.77 5.41
N LYS A 49 -17.66 2.99 4.69
CA LYS A 49 -17.52 2.59 3.29
C LYS A 49 -16.45 1.51 3.15
N ARG A 50 -16.77 0.45 2.42
CA ARG A 50 -15.80 -0.56 2.01
C ARG A 50 -14.96 0.01 0.86
N THR A 51 -13.68 0.26 1.12
CA THR A 51 -12.73 0.83 0.16
C THR A 51 -11.71 -0.24 -0.22
N GLY A 52 -11.43 -0.36 -1.53
CA GLY A 52 -10.36 -1.20 -2.03
C GLY A 52 -9.05 -0.43 -2.04
N ILE A 53 -8.06 -0.92 -1.32
CA ILE A 53 -6.69 -0.42 -1.23
C ILE A 53 -5.84 -1.27 -2.16
N GLU A 54 -5.14 -0.63 -3.07
CA GLU A 54 -4.29 -1.28 -4.07
C GLU A 54 -2.88 -1.41 -3.50
N VAL A 55 -2.33 -2.61 -3.46
CA VAL A 55 -1.01 -2.85 -2.87
C VAL A 55 -0.12 -3.64 -3.80
N TYR A 56 1.16 -3.32 -3.80
CA TYR A 56 2.18 -4.06 -4.52
C TYR A 56 3.06 -4.82 -3.53
N THR A 57 3.13 -6.13 -3.71
CA THR A 57 3.95 -7.01 -2.88
C THR A 57 5.35 -7.15 -3.47
N SER A 58 6.37 -7.12 -2.61
CA SER A 58 7.74 -7.47 -2.98
C SER A 58 7.88 -8.98 -3.10
N GLY A 59 8.85 -9.45 -3.88
CA GLY A 59 9.21 -10.87 -3.93
C GLY A 59 9.81 -11.39 -2.61
N GLY A 60 10.17 -12.68 -2.59
CA GLY A 60 10.87 -13.29 -1.46
C GLY A 60 12.34 -12.85 -1.35
N PHE A 61 13.10 -13.53 -0.48
CA PHE A 61 14.53 -13.31 -0.27
C PHE A 61 15.31 -13.16 -1.59
N GLY A 62 16.16 -12.13 -1.67
CA GLY A 62 16.97 -11.79 -2.85
C GLY A 62 16.24 -11.02 -3.95
N SER A 63 14.94 -10.78 -3.82
CA SER A 63 14.18 -9.92 -4.74
C SER A 63 14.40 -8.44 -4.42
N GLN A 64 14.27 -7.56 -5.43
CA GLN A 64 14.28 -6.12 -5.18
C GLN A 64 13.10 -5.70 -4.31
N ILE A 65 13.34 -4.79 -3.37
CA ILE A 65 12.31 -4.19 -2.54
C ILE A 65 11.44 -3.31 -3.44
N ARG A 66 10.12 -3.44 -3.27
CA ARG A 66 9.11 -2.71 -4.02
C ARG A 66 8.26 -1.89 -3.07
N ASP A 67 8.02 -0.64 -3.44
CA ASP A 67 7.11 0.24 -2.71
C ASP A 67 5.67 -0.29 -2.78
N ALA A 68 5.04 -0.44 -1.63
CA ALA A 68 3.72 -1.04 -1.54
C ALA A 68 2.59 -0.15 -2.07
N GLU A 69 2.77 1.17 -2.13
CA GLU A 69 1.77 2.11 -2.67
C GLU A 69 1.95 2.34 -4.18
N SER A 70 3.15 2.75 -4.61
CA SER A 70 3.40 3.11 -6.00
C SER A 70 3.78 1.92 -6.89
N GLY A 71 4.30 0.85 -6.30
CA GLY A 71 4.83 -0.28 -7.05
C GLY A 71 6.21 -0.04 -7.67
N ASN A 72 6.90 1.05 -7.33
CA ASN A 72 8.26 1.32 -7.78
C ASN A 72 9.27 0.37 -7.12
N TYR A 73 10.28 -0.06 -7.87
CA TYR A 73 11.38 -0.87 -7.34
C TYR A 73 12.50 0.01 -6.81
N TYR A 74 12.99 -0.33 -5.63
CA TYR A 74 14.21 0.22 -5.05
C TYR A 74 15.43 -0.61 -5.47
N SER A 75 16.62 -0.04 -5.33
CA SER A 75 17.88 -0.75 -5.59
C SER A 75 18.19 -1.84 -4.56
N ASP A 76 17.62 -1.70 -3.37
CA ASP A 76 17.85 -2.62 -2.24
C ASP A 76 17.06 -3.93 -2.41
N THR A 77 17.49 -4.97 -1.70
CA THR A 77 16.94 -6.32 -1.84
C THR A 77 16.41 -6.87 -0.53
N VAL A 78 15.37 -7.70 -0.61
CA VAL A 78 14.78 -8.38 0.55
C VAL A 78 15.82 -9.34 1.16
N GLY A 79 16.06 -9.20 2.45
CA GLY A 79 17.05 -9.95 3.21
C GLY A 79 18.42 -9.30 3.31
N SER A 80 18.64 -8.12 2.71
CA SER A 80 19.87 -7.35 2.90
C SER A 80 19.79 -6.47 4.15
N ALA A 81 20.93 -5.97 4.63
CA ALA A 81 20.96 -5.10 5.81
C ALA A 81 20.18 -3.79 5.59
N GLN A 82 20.15 -3.30 4.34
CA GLN A 82 19.38 -2.13 3.91
C GLN A 82 17.87 -2.29 4.09
N GLU A 83 17.36 -3.52 4.23
CA GLU A 83 15.94 -3.76 4.50
C GLU A 83 15.46 -3.00 5.75
N ASP A 84 16.37 -2.78 6.72
CA ASP A 84 16.09 -2.11 7.99
C ASP A 84 15.73 -0.62 7.84
N LEU A 85 16.05 0.00 6.69
CA LEU A 85 15.64 1.36 6.35
C LEU A 85 14.14 1.47 6.07
N TYR A 86 13.52 0.37 5.67
CA TYR A 86 12.13 0.32 5.26
C TYR A 86 11.24 -0.16 6.40
N PHE A 87 9.99 0.28 6.39
CA PHE A 87 8.94 -0.25 7.25
C PHE A 87 8.27 -1.44 6.55
N SER A 88 8.60 -2.66 7.00
CA SER A 88 8.05 -3.89 6.44
C SER A 88 6.78 -4.34 7.18
N VAL A 89 5.79 -4.78 6.41
CA VAL A 89 4.50 -5.28 6.92
C VAL A 89 4.13 -6.55 6.17
N ILE A 90 3.65 -7.57 6.89
CA ILE A 90 3.13 -8.80 6.28
C ILE A 90 1.63 -8.88 6.54
N LEU A 91 0.86 -9.08 5.47
CA LEU A 91 -0.57 -9.34 5.57
C LEU A 91 -0.82 -10.84 5.74
N ALA A 92 -0.92 -11.29 7.00
CA ALA A 92 -1.16 -12.69 7.37
C ALA A 92 -2.65 -13.10 7.34
N THR A 93 -3.53 -12.30 6.73
CA THR A 93 -4.98 -12.53 6.68
C THR A 93 -5.44 -13.39 5.51
N GLY A 94 -4.53 -13.74 4.59
CA GLY A 94 -4.86 -14.48 3.35
C GLY A 94 -5.59 -13.62 2.30
N GLU A 95 -5.66 -12.31 2.51
CA GLU A 95 -6.30 -11.37 1.58
C GLU A 95 -5.38 -11.03 0.40
N CYS A 96 -4.07 -11.15 0.58
CA CYS A 96 -3.10 -11.09 -0.51
C CYS A 96 -3.10 -12.42 -1.27
N LYS A 97 -3.46 -12.35 -2.55
CA LYS A 97 -3.46 -13.47 -3.50
C LYS A 97 -2.53 -13.18 -4.67
N SER A 98 -1.40 -12.53 -4.40
CA SER A 98 -0.41 -12.21 -5.42
C SER A 98 0.14 -13.49 -6.03
N SER A 99 0.32 -13.45 -7.34
CA SER A 99 0.92 -14.54 -8.12
C SER A 99 2.44 -14.67 -7.90
N ASN A 100 3.05 -13.76 -7.13
CA ASN A 100 4.44 -13.85 -6.70
C ASN A 100 4.62 -14.67 -5.40
N GLY A 101 3.53 -15.09 -4.75
CA GLY A 101 3.58 -15.91 -3.52
C GLY A 101 4.02 -15.17 -2.26
N SER A 102 4.19 -13.85 -2.32
CA SER A 102 4.61 -13.02 -1.18
C SER A 102 3.45 -12.12 -0.74
N SER A 103 3.36 -11.90 0.57
CA SER A 103 2.41 -10.95 1.18
C SER A 103 3.14 -9.84 1.94
N THR A 104 4.43 -9.65 1.64
CA THR A 104 5.28 -8.65 2.27
C THR A 104 5.19 -7.34 1.51
N LEU A 105 4.89 -6.29 2.27
CA LEU A 105 4.77 -4.91 1.84
C LEU A 105 5.90 -4.10 2.45
N PHE A 106 6.46 -3.18 1.69
CA PHE A 106 7.50 -2.27 2.17
C PHE A 106 7.07 -0.83 1.96
N TYR A 107 7.35 -0.02 2.97
CA TYR A 107 7.04 1.42 3.01
C TYR A 107 8.29 2.19 3.43
N LEU A 108 8.36 3.48 3.07
CA LEU A 108 9.45 4.33 3.51
C LEU A 108 9.36 4.71 4.99
N SER A 109 8.15 4.70 5.57
CA SER A 109 7.95 5.02 6.99
C SER A 109 6.66 4.39 7.53
N PRO A 110 6.52 4.27 8.86
CA PRO A 110 5.27 3.85 9.48
C PRO A 110 4.09 4.75 9.09
N THR A 111 4.31 6.07 9.01
CA THR A 111 3.28 7.05 8.60
C THR A 111 2.83 6.84 7.15
N HIS A 112 3.73 6.40 6.27
CA HIS A 112 3.38 6.06 4.89
C HIS A 112 2.41 4.87 4.86
N TYR A 113 2.66 3.83 5.67
CA TYR A 113 1.72 2.73 5.84
C TYR A 113 0.38 3.19 6.43
N GLU A 114 0.38 3.99 7.51
CA GLU A 114 -0.85 4.49 8.14
C GLU A 114 -1.75 5.25 7.16
N ARG A 115 -1.13 6.11 6.33
CA ARG A 115 -1.84 6.87 5.29
C ARG A 115 -2.40 5.95 4.22
N HIS A 116 -1.62 4.99 3.74
CA HIS A 116 -2.04 4.08 2.68
C HIS A 116 -3.14 3.11 3.16
N PHE A 117 -3.01 2.58 4.38
CA PHE A 117 -3.96 1.62 4.96
C PHE A 117 -5.13 2.25 5.72
N HIS A 118 -5.15 3.58 5.86
CA HIS A 118 -6.13 4.32 6.65
C HIS A 118 -6.28 3.78 8.08
N THR A 119 -5.14 3.46 8.70
CA THR A 119 -5.07 2.88 10.04
C THR A 119 -4.13 3.70 10.90
N THR A 120 -4.27 3.60 12.21
CA THR A 120 -3.31 4.15 13.17
C THR A 120 -2.53 3.01 13.79
N LEU A 121 -1.21 3.10 13.74
CA LEU A 121 -0.29 2.18 14.39
C LEU A 121 -0.18 2.50 15.88
N SER A 122 0.15 1.49 16.69
CA SER A 122 0.47 1.75 18.09
C SER A 122 1.81 2.48 18.21
N PRO A 123 1.96 3.39 19.20
CA PRO A 123 3.23 4.07 19.44
C PRO A 123 4.42 3.13 19.66
N GLU A 124 4.16 1.94 20.21
CA GLU A 124 5.17 0.90 20.43
C GLU A 124 5.78 0.38 19.12
N ILE A 125 4.96 0.14 18.10
CA ILE A 125 5.42 -0.32 16.78
C ILE A 125 6.29 0.76 16.12
N ILE A 126 5.84 2.01 16.18
CA ILE A 126 6.56 3.16 15.63
C ILE A 126 7.92 3.33 16.33
N ASN A 127 7.95 3.26 17.66
CA ASN A 127 9.20 3.35 18.42
C ASN A 127 10.15 2.20 18.10
N LYS A 128 9.64 0.96 18.01
CA LYS A 128 10.46 -0.21 17.68
C LYS A 128 11.13 -0.06 16.32
N TRP A 129 10.39 0.38 15.31
CA TRP A 129 10.97 0.65 13.99
C TRP A 129 11.96 1.81 14.04
N THR A 130 11.63 2.91 14.73
CA THR A 130 12.50 4.09 14.83
C THR A 130 13.85 3.75 15.46
N VAL A 131 13.88 2.97 16.53
CA VAL A 131 15.12 2.51 17.18
C VAL A 131 15.94 1.64 16.23
N LYS A 132 15.30 0.72 15.49
CA LYS A 132 15.96 -0.14 14.51
C LYS A 132 16.60 0.66 13.37
N ASN A 133 15.84 1.60 12.80
CA ASN A 133 16.29 2.45 11.71
C ASN A 133 17.43 3.38 12.16
N GLN A 134 17.32 4.01 13.34
CA GLN A 134 18.39 4.84 13.91
C GLN A 134 19.67 4.05 14.14
N LYS A 135 19.56 2.82 14.64
CA LYS A 135 20.72 1.93 14.82
C LYS A 135 21.42 1.67 13.49
N TYR A 136 20.67 1.28 12.47
CA TYR A 136 21.21 1.05 11.13
C TYR A 136 21.92 2.30 10.59
N LEU A 137 21.29 3.46 10.68
CA LEU A 137 21.87 4.73 10.25
C LEU A 137 23.14 5.07 11.04
N SER A 138 23.20 4.79 12.34
CA SER A 138 24.41 5.05 13.14
C SER A 138 25.58 4.12 12.82
N GLU A 139 25.30 2.89 12.38
CA GLU A 139 26.32 1.89 12.04
C GLU A 139 26.85 2.04 10.61
N ASN A 140 26.10 2.75 9.74
CA ASN A 140 26.39 2.88 8.31
C ASN A 140 26.48 4.35 7.82
N ALA A 141 26.55 5.32 8.74
CA ALA A 141 26.86 6.73 8.46
C ALA A 141 28.37 6.98 8.47
#